data_AF-A5L1C5-F1
#
_entry.id   AF-A5L1C5-F1
#
_cell.length_a   1.000
_cell.length_b   1.000
_cell.length_c   1.000
_cell.angle_alpha   90.00
_cell.angle_beta   90.00
_cell.angle_gamma   90.00
#
_symmetry.space_group_name_H-M   'P 1'
#
loop_
_entity.id
_entity.type
_entity.pdbx_description
1 polymer ?
#
loop_
_entity_poly.entity_id
_entity_poly.type
_entity_poly.pdbx_seq_one_letter_code
_entity_poly.pdbx_strand_id
1 'polypeptide(L)'
;MWTNDWSLTHTSAVLNLSSPGILSVWLKRFNELGIKGLKMHQKGSPSMKQQPQRTTKPDDEMTLEELKEELVYLRTENAVLKKLEELEQEKKRRTKKKRS
;
A
#
# COMPACT_ATOMS: atom_id res chain seq x y z
N MET A 1 25.33 10.20 -33.37
CA MET A 1 23.91 10.18 -32.94
C MET A 1 23.30 11.49 -33.41
N TRP A 2 22.26 11.47 -34.25
CA TRP A 2 21.60 12.71 -34.66
C TRP A 2 20.82 13.28 -33.47
N THR A 3 21.30 14.38 -32.92
CA THR A 3 20.50 15.22 -32.02
C THR A 3 19.63 16.07 -32.92
N ASN A 4 18.41 15.62 -33.18
CA ASN A 4 17.41 16.51 -33.75
C ASN A 4 17.18 17.63 -32.73
N ASP A 5 17.45 18.88 -33.09
CA ASP A 5 17.16 20.09 -32.28
C ASP A 5 15.65 20.35 -32.22
N TRP A 6 14.90 19.37 -31.70
CA TRP A 6 13.46 19.44 -31.57
C TRP A 6 13.07 20.06 -30.23
N SER A 7 12.13 21.00 -30.28
CA SER A 7 11.53 21.55 -29.06
C SER A 7 10.82 20.45 -28.26
N LEU A 8 10.74 20.62 -26.94
CA LEU A 8 10.04 19.66 -26.07
C LEU A 8 8.59 19.44 -26.49
N THR A 9 7.93 20.49 -27.00
CA THR A 9 6.57 20.43 -27.53
C THR A 9 6.48 19.54 -28.77
N HIS A 10 7.40 19.73 -29.72
CA HIS A 10 7.43 18.92 -30.93
C HIS A 10 7.71 17.45 -30.62
N THR A 11 8.73 17.17 -29.80
CA THR A 11 9.08 15.80 -29.38
C THR A 11 7.95 15.14 -28.60
N SER A 12 7.23 15.88 -27.75
CA SER A 12 6.06 15.37 -27.02
C SER A 12 4.95 14.93 -27.96
N ALA A 13 4.67 15.70 -29.02
CA ALA A 13 3.65 15.38 -30.00
C ALA A 13 4.04 14.12 -30.81
N VAL A 14 5.30 14.02 -31.24
CA VAL A 14 5.81 12.84 -31.96
C VAL A 14 5.73 11.57 -31.11
N LEU A 15 6.00 11.68 -29.81
CA LEU A 15 5.94 10.55 -28.86
C LEU A 15 4.54 10.30 -28.29
N ASN A 16 3.50 10.99 -28.78
CA ASN A 16 2.12 10.91 -28.29
C ASN A 16 1.99 11.09 -26.77
N LEU A 17 2.80 11.98 -26.19
CA LEU A 17 2.73 12.32 -24.78
C LEU A 17 1.71 13.43 -24.55
N SER A 18 0.92 13.29 -23.48
CA SER A 18 -0.15 14.22 -23.14
C SER A 18 0.33 15.65 -22.81
N SER A 19 1.60 15.83 -22.45
CA SER A 19 2.17 17.15 -22.15
C SER A 19 3.69 17.15 -22.32
N PRO A 20 4.28 18.24 -22.87
CA PRO A 20 5.73 18.41 -22.95
C PRO A 20 6.41 18.45 -21.58
N GLY A 21 5.66 18.73 -20.50
CA GLY A 21 6.16 18.66 -19.14
C GLY A 21 6.67 17.26 -18.74
N ILE A 22 6.12 16.20 -19.33
CA ILE A 22 6.54 14.80 -19.07
C ILE A 22 8.01 14.61 -19.48
N LEU A 23 8.38 15.09 -20.67
CA LEU A 23 9.76 15.01 -21.17
C LEU A 23 10.72 15.86 -20.33
N SER A 24 10.31 17.06 -19.92
CA SER A 24 11.13 17.92 -19.05
C SER A 24 11.47 17.22 -17.72
N VAL A 25 10.48 16.57 -17.09
CA VAL A 25 10.69 15.82 -15.85
C VAL A 25 11.59 14.61 -16.08
N TRP A 26 11.38 13.85 -17.17
CA TRP A 26 12.23 12.70 -17.50
C TRP A 26 13.67 13.11 -17.79
N LEU A 27 13.89 14.19 -18.54
CA LEU A 27 15.22 14.72 -18.83
C LEU A 27 15.95 15.13 -17.55
N LYS A 28 15.27 15.86 -16.66
CA LYS A 28 15.83 16.24 -15.35
C LYS A 28 16.23 15.02 -14.53
N ARG A 29 15.34 14.04 -14.40
CA ARG A 29 15.61 12.80 -13.65
C ARG A 29 16.75 11.99 -14.26
N PHE A 30 16.82 11.95 -15.59
CA PHE A 30 17.91 11.29 -16.29
C PHE A 30 19.25 11.98 -16.04
N ASN A 31 19.30 13.30 -16.06
CA ASN A 31 20.52 14.06 -15.77
C ASN A 31 20.99 13.87 -14.32
N GLU A 32 20.07 13.72 -13.37
CA GLU A 32 20.39 13.53 -11.95
C GLU A 32 20.77 12.09 -11.58
N LEU A 33 20.02 11.10 -12.10
CA LEU A 33 20.05 9.70 -11.64
C LEU A 33 20.41 8.70 -12.76
N GLY A 34 20.67 9.19 -13.96
CA GLY A 34 20.87 8.38 -15.16
C GLY A 34 19.64 7.54 -15.51
N ILE A 35 19.87 6.43 -16.20
CA ILE A 35 18.83 5.46 -16.60
C ILE A 35 18.05 4.93 -15.38
N LYS A 36 18.68 4.85 -14.20
CA LYS A 36 18.02 4.38 -12.97
C LYS A 36 16.87 5.30 -12.55
N GLY A 37 16.97 6.61 -12.79
CA GLY A 37 15.92 7.58 -12.48
C GLY A 37 14.67 7.50 -13.36
N LEU A 38 14.79 6.86 -14.53
CA LEU A 38 13.66 6.60 -15.44
C LEU A 38 12.95 5.28 -15.15
N LYS A 39 13.53 4.40 -14.30
CA LYS A 39 12.83 3.19 -13.88
C LYS A 39 11.60 3.56 -13.06
N MET A 40 10.45 3.00 -13.45
CA MET A 40 9.22 3.13 -12.69
C MET A 40 9.40 2.40 -11.36
N HIS A 41 9.73 3.13 -10.29
CA HIS A 41 9.60 2.60 -8.95
C HIS A 41 8.11 2.36 -8.71
N GLN A 42 7.71 1.11 -8.52
CA GLN A 42 6.39 0.82 -8.01
C GLN A 42 6.26 1.58 -6.70
N LYS A 43 5.40 2.60 -6.70
CA LYS A 43 4.97 3.31 -5.50
C LYS A 43 4.04 2.36 -4.74
N GLY A 44 4.57 1.22 -4.31
CA GLY A 44 3.89 0.24 -3.50
C GLY A 44 3.82 0.76 -2.08
N SER A 45 2.63 0.66 -1.49
CA SER A 45 2.39 0.89 -0.07
C SER A 45 3.51 0.27 0.77
N PRO A 46 4.00 0.93 1.83
CA PRO A 46 4.94 0.28 2.75
C PRO A 46 4.35 -1.07 3.16
N SER A 47 5.15 -2.13 3.06
CA SER A 47 4.78 -3.45 3.54
C SER A 47 4.31 -3.29 4.99
N MET A 48 3.09 -3.75 5.29
CA MET A 48 2.66 -3.83 6.69
C MET A 48 3.72 -4.61 7.45
N LYS A 49 4.20 -4.04 8.57
CA LYS A 49 5.09 -4.75 9.48
C LYS A 49 4.34 -6.00 9.91
N GLN A 50 4.86 -7.19 9.56
CA GLN A 50 4.31 -8.41 10.11
C GLN A 50 4.48 -8.33 11.62
N GLN A 51 3.39 -8.56 12.36
CA GLN A 51 3.50 -8.73 13.80
C GLN A 51 4.40 -9.95 14.04
N PRO A 52 5.26 -9.92 15.07
CA PRO A 52 6.05 -11.10 15.43
C PRO A 52 5.08 -12.26 15.64
N GLN A 53 5.28 -13.36 14.91
CA GLN A 53 4.60 -14.60 15.24
C GLN A 53 5.01 -14.94 16.68
N ARG A 54 4.06 -14.81 17.61
CA ARG A 54 4.25 -15.34 18.96
C ARG A 54 4.33 -16.84 18.80
N THR A 55 5.48 -17.42 19.10
CA THR A 55 5.60 -18.86 19.28
C THR A 55 4.84 -19.20 20.55
N THR A 56 3.55 -19.52 20.42
CA THR A 56 2.76 -20.01 21.55
C THR A 56 3.34 -21.35 21.95
N LYS A 57 3.77 -21.47 23.22
CA LYS A 57 4.08 -22.79 23.79
C LYS A 57 2.80 -23.62 23.75
N PRO A 58 2.89 -24.96 23.58
CA PRO A 58 1.70 -25.80 23.67
C PRO A 58 1.03 -25.61 25.04
N ASP A 59 -0.31 -25.63 25.08
CA ASP A 59 -1.10 -25.39 26.30
C ASP A 59 -0.71 -26.32 27.47
N ASP A 60 -0.21 -27.52 27.16
CA ASP A 60 0.27 -28.52 28.13
C ASP A 60 1.52 -28.07 28.92
N GLU A 61 2.29 -27.11 28.39
CA GLU A 61 3.49 -26.57 29.02
C GLU A 61 3.23 -25.23 29.74
N MET A 62 2.01 -24.66 29.61
CA MET A 62 1.65 -23.37 30.21
C MET A 62 1.06 -23.54 31.61
N THR A 63 1.42 -22.62 32.49
CA THR A 63 0.82 -22.55 33.83
C THR A 63 -0.64 -22.10 33.76
N LEU A 64 -1.43 -22.43 34.78
CA LEU A 64 -2.86 -22.03 34.84
C LEU A 64 -3.07 -20.51 34.79
N GLU A 65 -2.10 -19.72 35.25
CA GLU A 65 -2.14 -18.26 35.19
C GLU A 65 -1.90 -17.77 33.76
N GLU A 66 -0.88 -18.30 33.06
CA GLU A 66 -0.61 -17.99 31.65
C GLU A 66 -1.80 -18.32 30.75
N LEU A 67 -2.47 -19.47 30.97
CA LEU A 67 -3.67 -19.86 30.22
C LEU A 67 -4.84 -18.88 30.42
N LYS A 68 -5.01 -18.34 31.63
CA LYS A 68 -6.06 -17.33 31.91
C LYS A 68 -5.74 -16.02 31.23
N GLU A 69 -4.48 -15.59 31.25
CA GLU A 69 -4.04 -14.36 30.59
C GLU A 69 -4.23 -14.45 29.06
N GLU A 70 -3.84 -15.57 28.45
CA GLU A 70 -4.04 -15.81 27.02
C GLU A 70 -5.53 -15.84 26.66
N LEU A 71 -6.37 -16.48 27.48
CA LEU A 71 -7.83 -16.45 27.28
C LEU A 71 -8.40 -15.03 27.33
N VAL A 72 -7.94 -14.19 28.26
CA VAL A 72 -8.36 -12.79 28.34
C VAL A 72 -7.89 -12.03 27.11
N TYR A 73 -6.63 -12.19 26.71
CA TYR A 73 -6.07 -11.59 25.51
C TYR A 73 -6.89 -11.94 24.26
N LEU A 74 -7.12 -13.24 24.02
CA LEU A 74 -7.91 -13.72 22.88
C LEU A 74 -9.37 -13.23 22.93
N ARG A 75 -9.98 -13.13 24.12
CA ARG A 75 -11.33 -12.57 24.26
C ARG A 75 -11.37 -11.09 23.90
N THR A 76 -10.36 -10.32 24.30
CA THR A 76 -10.28 -8.90 23.94
C THR A 76 -10.07 -8.70 22.44
N GLU A 77 -9.19 -9.48 21.82
CA GLU A 77 -8.95 -9.43 20.37
C GLU A 77 -10.22 -9.78 19.58
N ASN A 78 -10.90 -10.87 19.97
CA ASN A 78 -12.18 -11.26 19.37
C ASN A 78 -13.27 -10.19 19.52
N ALA A 79 -13.34 -9.51 20.68
CA ALA A 79 -14.30 -8.43 20.89
C ALA A 79 -14.05 -7.24 19.94
N VAL A 80 -12.78 -6.88 19.73
CA VAL A 80 -12.38 -5.83 18.77
C VAL A 80 -12.75 -6.24 17.34
N LEU A 81 -12.45 -7.48 16.94
CA LEU A 81 -12.77 -7.99 15.61
C LEU A 81 -14.27 -7.96 15.33
N LYS A 82 -15.10 -8.42 16.27
CA LYS A 82 -16.57 -8.34 16.14
C LYS A 82 -17.05 -6.89 16.00
N LYS A 83 -16.42 -5.95 16.71
CA LYS A 83 -16.79 -4.55 16.58
C LYS A 83 -16.47 -3.97 15.21
N LEU A 84 -15.33 -4.37 14.63
CA LEU A 84 -14.96 -3.98 13.27
C LEU A 84 -15.93 -4.57 12.24
N GLU A 85 -16.30 -5.83 12.40
CA GLU A 85 -17.27 -6.50 11.52
C GLU A 85 -18.64 -5.80 11.54
N GLU A 86 -19.15 -5.46 12.72
CA GLU A 86 -20.38 -4.66 12.87
C GLU A 86 -20.30 -3.34 12.09
N LEU A 87 -19.19 -2.61 12.22
CA LEU A 87 -18.99 -1.34 11.53
C LEU A 87 -18.97 -1.52 10.00
N GLU A 88 -18.38 -2.61 9.52
CA GLU A 88 -18.36 -2.93 8.10
C GLU A 88 -19.76 -3.29 7.58
N GLN A 89 -20.51 -4.11 8.32
CA GLN A 89 -21.89 -4.46 7.99
C GLN A 89 -22.78 -3.22 7.95
N GLU A 90 -22.66 -2.31 8.92
CA GLU A 90 -23.40 -1.05 8.95
C GLU A 90 -23.06 -0.14 7.76
N LYS A 91 -21.78 -0.04 7.36
CA LYS A 91 -21.37 0.67 6.13
C LYS A 91 -21.99 0.04 4.88
N LYS A 92 -22.02 -1.29 4.78
CA LYS A 92 -22.67 -2.02 3.67
C LYS A 92 -24.17 -1.74 3.62
N ARG A 93 -24.87 -1.71 4.76
CA ARG A 93 -26.31 -1.36 4.83
C ARG A 93 -26.57 0.08 4.37
N ARG A 94 -25.78 1.03 4.84
CA ARG A 94 -25.89 2.46 4.46
C ARG A 94 -25.66 2.69 2.97
N THR A 95 -24.67 2.01 2.39
CA THR A 95 -24.38 2.12 0.95
C THR A 95 -25.47 1.49 0.08
N LYS A 96 -26.07 0.37 0.49
CA LYS A 96 -27.24 -0.21 -0.17
C LYS A 96 -28.46 0.73 -0.11
N LYS A 97 -28.74 1.34 1.04
CA LYS A 97 -29.86 2.28 1.20
C LYS A 97 -29.72 3.56 0.36
N LYS A 98 -28.49 4.03 0.11
CA LYS A 98 -28.23 5.19 -0.76
C LYS A 98 -28.33 4.90 -2.26
N ARG A 99 -28.29 3.63 -2.66
CA ARG A 99 -28.35 3.19 -4.06
C ARG A 99 -29.75 2.72 -4.48
N SER A 100 -30.69 2.66 -3.54
CA SER A 100 -32.10 2.37 -3.76
C SER A 100 -32.91 3.65 -3.84
#